data_AF-A0A497S4X6-F1
#
_entry.id   AF-A0A497S4X6-F1
#
_cell.length_a   1.000
_cell.length_b   1.000
_cell.length_c   1.000
_cell.angle_alpha   90.00
_cell.angle_beta   90.00
_cell.angle_gamma   90.00
#
_symmetry.space_group_name_H-M   'P 1'
#
loop_
_entity.id
_entity.type
_entity.pdbx_description
1 polymer ?
#
loop_
_entity_poly.entity_id
_entity_poly.type
_entity_poly.pdbx_seq_one_letter_code
_entity_poly.pdbx_strand_id
1 'polypeptide(L)'
;MAKRIKRKKGNLDGSKDVKRGEKRRVNWVRILIYVVAITMLFSAFHYFTSTPRPSTQIPEMEEPYIDKFSAVQIGDSPILLRVNSRTDNLIALIKSSISYETIKRIYNISLPSLNSVVFRVGNPRINPPYVYETSTFMFFQFDLDSINEDITNKLIDKLESEFGKEGFTLYGECVANLTEDMDILEMDNVHVLCRPDTKDGSYIRAIVFKINRHGIISDVIGFESERIPEGPVVSADVLNITDFLIDGSFISMNFDFIERLSERANISIDYPRFVINSTIENTTFAKLEKLRGVSVEIKENVTMIKYNNSFDEIQSVLTDHEYLILPGKISIMTSVDNVDETLGALNDSGIVNVSLKKVGYVRVPRSVIIDHRIVKINSSDNLRAILSPTTEVNDKINVTLTAIRNGDKTIVLGATQIH
;
A
#
# COMPACT_ATOMS: atom_id res chain seq x y z
N MET A 1 84.79 115.07 21.44
CA MET A 1 83.98 113.94 21.95
C MET A 1 82.58 114.06 21.36
N ALA A 2 82.27 113.34 20.28
CA ALA A 2 80.92 113.28 19.73
C ALA A 2 80.71 111.99 18.92
N LYS A 3 79.86 111.11 19.45
CA LYS A 3 79.26 109.97 18.76
C LYS A 3 78.41 110.45 17.58
N ARG A 4 78.48 109.78 16.42
CA ARG A 4 77.27 109.44 15.66
C ARG A 4 77.48 108.29 14.67
N ILE A 5 76.45 107.45 14.67
CA ILE A 5 76.26 106.13 14.05
C ILE A 5 76.04 106.24 12.53
N LYS A 6 76.49 105.25 11.75
CA LYS A 6 75.74 104.76 10.57
C LYS A 6 76.13 103.33 10.13
N ARG A 7 75.17 102.42 10.37
CA ARG A 7 74.68 101.28 9.56
C ARG A 7 75.67 100.40 8.77
N LYS A 8 75.75 99.13 9.21
CA LYS A 8 76.11 97.96 8.39
C LYS A 8 75.02 97.67 7.34
N LYS A 9 75.41 97.55 6.07
CA LYS A 9 74.67 96.81 5.04
C LYS A 9 75.11 95.35 5.11
N GLY A 10 74.14 94.43 5.21
CA GLY A 10 74.34 92.99 5.05
C GLY A 10 74.52 92.64 3.58
N ASN A 11 75.33 91.61 3.33
CA ASN A 11 75.47 90.97 2.03
C ASN A 11 74.59 89.73 1.96
N LEU A 12 74.00 89.58 0.77
CA LEU A 12 73.11 88.51 0.34
C LEU A 12 73.87 87.21 0.10
N ASP A 13 73.30 86.10 0.53
CA ASP A 13 73.46 84.82 -0.15
C ASP A 13 72.14 84.03 -0.10
N GLY A 14 71.17 84.48 -0.93
CA GLY A 14 69.81 83.94 -1.01
C GLY A 14 69.52 83.15 -2.30
N SER A 15 70.56 82.71 -3.02
CA SER A 15 70.37 82.13 -4.37
C SER A 15 70.37 80.60 -4.43
N LYS A 16 70.70 79.88 -3.35
CA LYS A 16 70.75 78.39 -3.36
C LYS A 16 69.51 77.70 -2.81
N ASP A 17 68.70 78.36 -1.98
CA ASP A 17 67.51 77.74 -1.38
C ASP A 17 66.25 77.78 -2.25
N VAL A 18 66.17 78.71 -3.21
CA VAL A 18 65.00 78.83 -4.10
C VAL A 18 64.89 77.64 -5.07
N LYS A 19 66.02 77.15 -5.61
CA LYS A 19 66.03 76.02 -6.57
C LYS A 19 65.76 74.65 -5.93
N ARG A 20 65.95 74.49 -4.60
CA ARG A 20 65.59 73.26 -3.86
C ARG A 20 64.10 73.23 -3.49
N GLY A 21 63.48 74.39 -3.25
CA GLY A 21 62.05 74.53 -2.95
C GLY A 21 61.14 74.19 -4.13
N GLU A 22 61.49 74.64 -5.34
CA GLU A 22 60.73 74.33 -6.56
C GLU A 22 60.76 72.85 -6.93
N LYS A 23 61.93 72.19 -6.82
CA LYS A 23 62.06 70.76 -7.11
C LYS A 23 61.27 69.88 -6.12
N ARG A 24 61.18 70.29 -4.85
CA ARG A 24 60.33 69.63 -3.84
C ARG A 24 58.84 69.85 -4.12
N ARG A 25 58.42 71.06 -4.51
CA ARG A 25 57.02 71.35 -4.89
C ARG A 25 56.57 70.53 -6.09
N VAL A 26 57.39 70.41 -7.13
CA VAL A 26 57.06 69.60 -8.33
C VAL A 26 56.94 68.11 -7.98
N ASN A 27 57.79 67.58 -7.09
CA ASN A 27 57.66 66.20 -6.62
C ASN A 27 56.40 65.98 -5.76
N TRP A 28 56.03 66.94 -4.91
CA TRP A 28 54.79 66.86 -4.13
C TRP A 28 53.54 66.90 -5.02
N VAL A 29 53.54 67.73 -6.06
CA VAL A 29 52.44 67.77 -7.03
C VAL A 29 52.34 66.45 -7.80
N ARG A 30 53.47 65.85 -8.19
CA ARG A 30 53.47 64.52 -8.84
C ARG A 30 52.95 63.43 -7.92
N ILE A 31 53.37 63.41 -6.65
CA ILE A 31 52.87 62.45 -5.66
C ILE A 31 51.36 62.65 -5.46
N LEU A 32 50.88 63.90 -5.38
CA LEU A 32 49.45 64.18 -5.27
C LEU A 32 48.67 63.68 -6.49
N ILE A 33 49.19 63.88 -7.70
CA ILE A 33 48.60 63.35 -8.94
C ILE A 33 48.55 61.82 -8.92
N TYR A 34 49.62 61.15 -8.47
CA TYR A 34 49.62 59.69 -8.35
C TYR A 34 48.63 59.20 -7.29
N VAL A 35 48.52 59.88 -6.14
CA VAL A 35 47.54 59.54 -5.11
C VAL A 35 46.11 59.73 -5.63
N VAL A 36 45.83 60.81 -6.35
CA VAL A 36 44.52 61.06 -6.98
C VAL A 36 44.22 60.02 -8.08
N ALA A 37 45.20 59.66 -8.89
CA ALA A 37 45.02 58.63 -9.92
C ALA A 37 44.76 57.25 -9.29
N ILE A 38 45.47 56.90 -8.21
CA ILE A 38 45.26 55.65 -7.47
C ILE A 38 43.90 55.65 -6.78
N THR A 39 43.46 56.75 -6.15
CA THR A 39 42.13 56.82 -5.54
C THR A 39 41.01 56.81 -6.57
N MET A 40 41.22 57.39 -7.76
CA MET A 40 40.31 57.24 -8.90
C MET A 40 40.25 55.80 -9.42
N LEU A 41 41.38 55.10 -9.47
CA LEU A 41 41.43 53.67 -9.84
C LEU A 41 40.74 52.79 -8.80
N PHE A 42 40.97 53.02 -7.50
CA PHE A 42 40.31 52.26 -6.43
C PHE A 42 38.83 52.60 -6.30
N SER A 43 38.41 53.84 -6.57
CA SER A 43 36.98 54.19 -6.62
C SER A 43 36.30 53.63 -7.87
N ALA A 44 36.99 53.57 -9.02
CA ALA A 44 36.49 52.84 -10.18
C ALA A 44 36.40 51.34 -9.91
N PHE A 45 37.41 50.74 -9.26
CA PHE A 45 37.38 49.32 -8.89
C PHE A 45 36.26 49.02 -7.90
N HIS A 46 36.12 49.84 -6.85
CA HIS A 46 35.00 49.75 -5.91
C HIS A 46 33.66 49.97 -6.63
N TYR A 47 33.56 50.91 -7.56
CA TYR A 47 32.35 51.09 -8.36
C TYR A 47 32.05 49.84 -9.19
N PHE A 48 33.03 49.23 -9.87
CA PHE A 48 32.81 48.01 -10.65
C PHE A 48 32.57 46.75 -9.80
N THR A 49 33.12 46.67 -8.58
CA THR A 49 32.88 45.53 -7.66
C THR A 49 31.61 45.71 -6.82
N SER A 50 31.16 46.94 -6.61
CA SER A 50 29.99 47.27 -5.78
C SER A 50 28.78 47.76 -6.59
N THR A 51 28.92 48.02 -7.88
CA THR A 51 27.76 48.01 -8.77
C THR A 51 27.26 46.57 -8.80
N PRO A 52 26.01 46.30 -8.39
CA PRO A 52 25.42 45.01 -8.67
C PRO A 52 25.58 44.80 -10.17
N ARG A 53 26.10 43.63 -10.58
CA ARG A 53 25.94 43.18 -11.97
C ARG A 53 24.50 43.51 -12.34
N PRO A 54 24.23 44.11 -13.53
CA PRO A 54 22.86 44.25 -13.98
C PRO A 54 22.23 42.89 -13.75
N SER A 55 21.17 42.86 -12.94
CA SER A 55 20.49 41.60 -12.67
C SER A 55 20.27 41.01 -14.04
N THR A 56 20.90 39.87 -14.32
CA THR A 56 20.23 38.87 -15.14
C THR A 56 18.85 38.87 -14.55
N GLN A 57 17.87 39.44 -15.28
CA GLN A 57 16.49 39.43 -14.87
C GLN A 57 16.25 37.97 -14.51
N ILE A 58 16.20 37.68 -13.21
CA ILE A 58 15.71 36.40 -12.75
C ILE A 58 14.33 36.40 -13.40
N PRO A 59 14.03 35.46 -14.32
CA PRO A 59 12.74 35.46 -14.98
C PRO A 59 11.71 35.66 -13.89
N GLU A 60 10.90 36.70 -14.06
CA GLU A 60 9.96 37.17 -13.05
C GLU A 60 9.14 35.95 -12.63
N MET A 61 9.44 35.38 -11.46
CA MET A 61 8.84 34.12 -11.04
C MET A 61 7.35 34.35 -10.97
N GLU A 62 6.60 33.62 -11.78
CA GLU A 62 5.14 33.73 -11.82
C GLU A 62 4.57 33.59 -10.40
N GLU A 63 3.61 34.45 -10.08
CA GLU A 63 2.92 34.34 -8.80
C GLU A 63 2.14 33.03 -8.79
N PRO A 64 2.33 32.17 -7.76
CA PRO A 64 1.68 30.88 -7.72
C PRO A 64 0.17 31.06 -7.71
N TYR A 65 -0.52 30.41 -8.66
CA TYR A 65 -1.97 30.31 -8.61
C TYR A 65 -2.38 29.38 -7.46
N ILE A 66 -3.02 29.96 -6.43
CA ILE A 66 -3.52 29.24 -5.25
C ILE A 66 -5.03 29.12 -5.34
N ASP A 67 -5.52 27.90 -5.60
CA ASP A 67 -6.94 27.57 -5.62
C ASP A 67 -7.44 27.29 -4.19
N LYS A 68 -8.21 28.23 -3.65
CA LYS A 68 -8.77 28.18 -2.30
C LYS A 68 -10.26 27.90 -2.39
N PHE A 69 -10.72 26.90 -1.65
CA PHE A 69 -12.15 26.53 -1.65
C PHE A 69 -12.60 26.00 -0.31
N SER A 70 -13.92 25.95 -0.10
CA SER A 70 -14.48 25.20 1.02
C SER A 70 -14.70 23.75 0.60
N ALA A 71 -14.30 22.82 1.46
CA ALA A 71 -14.47 21.39 1.23
C ALA A 71 -15.38 20.80 2.32
N VAL A 72 -16.45 20.12 1.92
CA VAL A 72 -17.39 19.48 2.86
C VAL A 72 -17.51 18.00 2.51
N GLN A 73 -17.27 17.13 3.48
CA GLN A 73 -17.35 15.69 3.27
C GLN A 73 -18.79 15.27 2.95
N ILE A 74 -18.92 14.31 2.05
CA ILE A 74 -20.19 13.74 1.61
C ILE A 74 -20.40 12.42 2.33
N GLY A 75 -21.41 12.40 3.19
CA GLY A 75 -21.72 11.24 4.02
C GLY A 75 -20.66 10.96 5.08
N ASP A 76 -21.01 10.05 6.00
CA ASP A 76 -20.16 9.70 7.14
C ASP A 76 -19.25 8.50 6.87
N SER A 77 -19.28 7.94 5.66
CA SER A 77 -18.56 6.71 5.32
C SER A 77 -18.00 6.75 3.89
N PRO A 78 -16.89 6.05 3.62
CA PRO A 78 -16.33 5.96 2.27
C PRO A 78 -17.33 5.43 1.24
N ILE A 79 -17.50 6.18 0.16
CA ILE A 79 -18.42 5.88 -0.94
C ILE A 79 -17.74 4.94 -1.91
N LEU A 80 -18.50 3.97 -2.43
CA LEU A 80 -18.04 3.03 -3.43
C LEU A 80 -18.01 3.70 -4.81
N LEU A 81 -16.85 3.64 -5.46
CA LEU A 81 -16.61 4.18 -6.79
C LEU A 81 -15.97 3.12 -7.69
N ARG A 82 -16.23 3.24 -8.99
CA ARG A 82 -15.54 2.47 -10.03
C ARG A 82 -14.62 3.42 -10.79
N VAL A 83 -13.34 3.07 -10.86
CA VAL A 83 -12.34 3.83 -11.61
C VAL A 83 -12.60 3.65 -13.10
N ASN A 84 -12.82 4.75 -13.82
CA ASN A 84 -13.00 4.74 -15.26
C ASN A 84 -11.66 4.84 -15.98
N SER A 85 -10.83 5.79 -15.57
CA SER A 85 -9.56 6.10 -16.21
C SER A 85 -8.60 6.77 -15.22
N ARG A 86 -7.30 6.57 -15.42
CA ARG A 86 -6.27 7.43 -14.82
C ARG A 86 -5.99 8.64 -15.70
N THR A 87 -5.65 9.76 -15.07
CA THR A 87 -5.16 10.96 -15.76
C THR A 87 -3.64 11.03 -15.65
N ASP A 88 -3.02 11.88 -16.46
CA ASP A 88 -1.58 12.16 -16.38
C ASP A 88 -1.23 13.19 -15.29
N ASN A 89 -2.07 13.30 -14.25
CA ASN A 89 -1.81 14.15 -13.09
C ASN A 89 -1.13 13.38 -11.95
N LEU A 90 -0.06 13.97 -11.41
CA LEU A 90 0.53 13.56 -10.13
C LEU A 90 0.12 14.56 -9.04
N ILE A 91 -0.27 14.06 -7.87
CA ILE A 91 -0.76 14.89 -6.77
C ILE A 91 0.09 14.65 -5.52
N ALA A 92 0.76 15.70 -5.04
CA ALA A 92 1.51 15.66 -3.79
C ALA A 92 0.64 16.19 -2.64
N LEU A 93 0.11 15.28 -1.83
CA LEU A 93 -0.64 15.60 -0.62
C LEU A 93 0.33 16.01 0.50
N ILE A 94 0.19 17.23 1.01
CA ILE A 94 1.08 17.81 2.02
C ILE A 94 0.56 17.50 3.42
N LYS A 95 1.45 17.06 4.32
CA LYS A 95 1.09 16.63 5.68
C LYS A 95 1.23 17.70 6.76
N SER A 96 1.88 18.82 6.44
CA SER A 96 2.19 19.90 7.37
C SER A 96 1.82 21.27 6.82
N SER A 97 1.86 22.28 7.67
CA SER A 97 1.73 23.66 7.24
C SER A 97 2.86 24.05 6.29
N ILE A 98 2.56 24.93 5.34
CA ILE A 98 3.49 25.32 4.28
C ILE A 98 3.59 26.83 4.16
N SER A 99 4.81 27.34 4.01
CA SER A 99 5.06 28.76 3.79
C SER A 99 4.78 29.15 2.34
N TYR A 100 4.38 30.40 2.10
CA TYR A 100 4.24 30.93 0.74
C TYR A 100 5.52 30.81 -0.11
N GLU A 101 6.70 30.97 0.49
CA GLU A 101 7.98 30.81 -0.23
C GLU A 101 8.19 29.39 -0.74
N THR A 102 7.84 28.38 0.07
CA THR A 102 7.89 26.97 -0.36
C THR A 102 6.91 26.72 -1.50
N ILE A 103 5.69 27.27 -1.42
CA ILE A 103 4.70 27.18 -2.51
C ILE A 103 5.28 27.77 -3.80
N LYS A 104 5.88 28.96 -3.72
CA LYS A 104 6.49 29.63 -4.87
C LYS A 104 7.64 28.82 -5.48
N ARG A 105 8.50 28.19 -4.66
CA ARG A 105 9.58 27.33 -5.16
C ARG A 105 9.04 26.11 -5.92
N ILE A 106 7.97 25.48 -5.40
CA ILE A 106 7.37 24.30 -6.03
C ILE A 106 6.62 24.65 -7.30
N TYR A 107 5.88 25.76 -7.30
CA TYR A 107 5.18 26.27 -8.48
C TYR A 107 6.13 26.49 -9.66
N ASN A 108 7.36 26.92 -9.37
CA ASN A 108 8.41 27.17 -10.35
C ASN A 108 9.34 25.96 -10.58
N ILE A 109 8.94 24.74 -10.17
CA ILE A 109 9.69 23.53 -10.51
C ILE A 109 9.68 23.37 -12.03
N SER A 110 10.87 23.19 -12.59
CA SER A 110 11.02 22.81 -14.00
C SER A 110 11.27 21.30 -14.08
N LEU A 111 10.36 20.59 -14.75
CA LEU A 111 10.46 19.18 -15.06
C LEU A 111 10.12 18.94 -16.53
N PRO A 112 10.71 17.92 -17.18
CA PRO A 112 10.26 17.48 -18.50
C PRO A 112 8.78 17.12 -18.47
N SER A 113 8.05 17.47 -19.53
CA SER A 113 6.63 17.15 -19.72
C SER A 113 5.67 17.81 -18.71
N LEU A 114 6.12 18.76 -17.89
CA LEU A 114 5.27 19.50 -16.95
C LEU A 114 4.60 20.68 -17.65
N ASN A 115 3.27 20.63 -17.72
CA ASN A 115 2.43 21.65 -18.32
C ASN A 115 2.05 22.74 -17.32
N SER A 116 1.59 22.34 -16.14
CA SER A 116 1.16 23.28 -15.11
C SER A 116 1.28 22.70 -13.70
N VAL A 117 1.40 23.60 -12.72
CA VAL A 117 1.36 23.27 -11.30
C VAL A 117 0.25 24.09 -10.66
N VAL A 118 -0.65 23.45 -9.94
CA VAL A 118 -1.72 24.14 -9.20
C VAL A 118 -1.63 23.77 -7.72
N PHE A 119 -1.58 24.78 -6.86
CA PHE A 119 -1.67 24.56 -5.42
C PHE A 119 -3.12 24.67 -4.96
N ARG A 120 -3.69 23.58 -4.46
CA ARG A 120 -5.08 23.49 -4.00
C ARG A 120 -5.14 23.39 -2.47
N VAL A 121 -5.99 24.20 -1.85
CA VAL A 121 -6.20 24.21 -0.39
C VAL A 121 -7.68 24.22 -0.04
N GLY A 122 -8.13 23.14 0.61
CA GLY A 122 -9.48 23.05 1.15
C GLY A 122 -9.57 23.69 2.53
N ASN A 123 -10.58 24.52 2.78
CA ASN A 123 -10.82 25.22 4.05
C ASN A 123 -9.54 25.89 4.64
N PRO A 124 -8.90 26.82 3.90
CA PRO A 124 -7.63 27.42 4.32
C PRO A 124 -7.77 28.25 5.60
N ARG A 125 -6.77 28.15 6.48
CA ARG A 125 -6.52 29.08 7.60
C ARG A 125 -5.17 29.74 7.33
N ILE A 126 -5.16 31.09 7.34
CA ILE A 126 -3.94 31.86 7.06
C ILE A 126 -3.44 32.43 8.39
N ASN A 127 -2.31 31.91 8.86
CA ASN A 127 -1.63 32.44 10.04
C ASN A 127 -0.54 33.44 9.61
N PRO A 128 -0.45 34.63 10.22
CA PRO A 128 0.66 35.54 9.97
C PRO A 128 2.00 34.92 10.39
N PRO A 129 3.10 35.08 9.64
CA PRO A 129 3.22 35.74 8.33
C PRO A 129 3.10 34.72 7.18
N TYR A 130 1.92 34.61 6.56
CA TYR A 130 1.68 33.84 5.32
C TYR A 130 2.01 32.34 5.38
N VAL A 131 1.74 31.71 6.53
CA VAL A 131 1.74 30.25 6.66
C VAL A 131 0.35 29.73 6.32
N TYR A 132 0.28 28.86 5.32
CA TYR A 132 -0.94 28.17 4.94
C TYR A 132 -1.11 26.92 5.79
N GLU A 133 -2.26 26.85 6.44
CA GLU A 133 -2.78 25.69 7.16
C GLU A 133 -4.14 25.31 6.57
N THR A 134 -4.52 24.06 6.76
CA THR A 134 -5.83 23.55 6.37
C THR A 134 -6.45 22.80 7.53
N SER A 135 -7.78 22.86 7.64
CA SER A 135 -8.53 21.93 8.48
C SER A 135 -8.91 20.62 7.78
N THR A 136 -8.60 20.46 6.48
CA THR A 136 -9.06 19.33 5.66
C THR A 136 -7.94 18.72 4.81
N PHE A 137 -7.41 19.43 3.79
CA PHE A 137 -6.29 18.96 2.98
C PHE A 137 -5.60 20.11 2.18
N MET A 138 -4.33 19.89 1.83
CA MET A 138 -3.49 20.75 0.97
C MET A 138 -2.71 19.86 0.01
N PHE A 139 -2.69 20.19 -1.28
CA PHE A 139 -1.89 19.45 -2.24
C PHE A 139 -1.43 20.30 -3.43
N PHE A 140 -0.34 19.86 -4.05
CA PHE A 140 0.06 20.30 -5.38
C PHE A 140 -0.41 19.29 -6.42
N GLN A 141 -1.06 19.78 -7.46
CA GLN A 141 -1.36 19.01 -8.66
C GLN A 141 -0.36 19.38 -9.74
N PHE A 142 0.31 18.38 -10.30
CA PHE A 142 1.26 18.48 -11.40
C PHE A 142 0.63 17.85 -12.64
N ASP A 143 0.32 18.69 -13.62
CA ASP A 143 -0.25 18.29 -14.90
C ASP A 143 0.87 17.97 -15.89
N LEU A 144 0.93 16.72 -16.33
CA LEU A 144 2.02 16.19 -17.16
C LEU A 144 1.49 15.70 -18.50
N ASP A 145 2.29 15.78 -19.56
CA ASP A 145 1.95 15.17 -20.86
C ASP A 145 1.96 13.64 -20.81
N SER A 146 2.76 13.06 -19.92
CA SER A 146 2.83 11.62 -19.69
C SER A 146 3.51 11.31 -18.35
N ILE A 147 2.97 10.32 -17.62
CA ILE A 147 3.59 9.81 -16.40
C ILE A 147 4.52 8.64 -16.74
N ASN A 148 5.78 8.75 -16.31
CA ASN A 148 6.72 7.63 -16.30
C ASN A 148 7.56 7.63 -15.01
N GLU A 149 8.28 6.54 -14.78
CA GLU A 149 9.07 6.34 -13.55
C GLU A 149 10.18 7.38 -13.38
N ASP A 150 10.86 7.80 -14.47
CA ASP A 150 11.92 8.81 -14.42
C ASP A 150 11.38 10.20 -14.03
N ILE A 151 10.26 10.62 -14.62
CA ILE A 151 9.59 11.88 -14.27
C ILE A 151 9.09 11.83 -12.82
N THR A 152 8.50 10.71 -12.42
CA THR A 152 7.99 10.51 -11.05
C THR A 152 9.12 10.62 -10.04
N ASN A 153 10.26 9.95 -10.28
CA ASN A 153 11.43 9.99 -9.41
C ASN A 153 12.05 11.40 -9.34
N LYS A 154 12.16 12.11 -10.47
CA LYS A 154 12.64 13.50 -10.49
C LYS A 154 11.73 14.44 -9.69
N LEU A 155 10.41 14.25 -9.79
CA LEU A 155 9.46 15.01 -8.99
C LEU A 155 9.62 14.69 -7.49
N ILE A 156 9.74 13.40 -7.13
CA ILE A 156 10.01 12.97 -5.75
C ILE A 156 11.27 13.64 -5.22
N ASP A 157 12.40 13.59 -5.94
CA ASP A 157 13.66 14.20 -5.51
C ASP A 157 13.51 15.72 -5.25
N LYS A 158 12.76 16.42 -6.12
CA LYS A 158 12.47 17.85 -5.94
C LYS A 158 11.60 18.11 -4.72
N LEU A 159 10.54 17.33 -4.52
CA LEU A 159 9.64 17.47 -3.38
C LEU A 159 10.34 17.10 -2.06
N GLU A 160 11.16 16.05 -2.04
CA GLU A 160 11.95 15.65 -0.88
C GLU A 160 12.94 16.75 -0.47
N SER A 161 13.52 17.47 -1.43
CA SER A 161 14.42 18.60 -1.12
C SER A 161 13.71 19.78 -0.43
N GLU A 162 12.41 19.94 -0.63
CA GLU A 162 11.61 21.03 -0.07
C GLU A 162 10.84 20.63 1.21
N PHE A 163 10.37 19.39 1.29
CA PHE A 163 9.50 18.89 2.36
C PHE A 163 10.13 17.84 3.27
N GLY A 164 11.24 17.23 2.83
CA GLY A 164 11.72 15.97 3.39
C GLY A 164 10.85 14.77 2.98
N LYS A 165 11.38 13.56 3.18
CA LYS A 165 10.75 12.29 2.76
C LYS A 165 9.36 12.07 3.33
N GLU A 166 9.13 12.53 4.56
CA GLU A 166 7.87 12.31 5.26
C GLU A 166 6.86 13.43 5.06
N GLY A 167 7.27 14.59 4.53
CA GLY A 167 6.44 15.80 4.46
C GLY A 167 5.30 15.76 3.44
N PHE A 168 5.32 14.79 2.52
CA PHE A 168 4.27 14.61 1.51
C PHE A 168 3.93 13.14 1.27
N THR A 169 2.88 12.91 0.49
CA THR A 169 2.57 11.60 -0.11
C THR A 169 2.11 11.82 -1.55
N LEU A 170 2.74 11.11 -2.47
CA LEU A 170 2.45 11.22 -3.89
C LEU A 170 1.35 10.23 -4.29
N TYR A 171 0.35 10.75 -4.99
CA TYR A 171 -0.77 9.99 -5.55
C TYR A 171 -0.84 10.24 -7.05
N GLY A 172 -1.44 9.30 -7.79
CA GLY A 172 -1.96 9.59 -9.12
C GLY A 172 -3.40 10.09 -9.00
N GLU A 173 -3.89 10.77 -10.02
CA GLU A 173 -5.32 11.08 -10.11
C GLU A 173 -6.05 10.05 -10.98
N CYS A 174 -7.23 9.64 -10.53
CA CYS A 174 -8.18 8.90 -11.35
C CYS A 174 -9.49 9.65 -11.49
N VAL A 175 -10.19 9.40 -12.59
CA VAL A 175 -11.61 9.71 -12.73
C VAL A 175 -12.41 8.46 -12.39
N ALA A 176 -13.33 8.57 -11.44
CA ALA A 176 -14.14 7.46 -10.98
C ALA A 176 -15.62 7.83 -10.89
N ASN A 177 -16.50 6.86 -11.13
CA ASN A 177 -17.94 7.06 -11.11
C ASN A 177 -18.57 6.37 -9.92
N LEU A 178 -19.69 6.91 -9.48
CA LEU A 178 -20.56 6.23 -8.52
C LEU A 178 -21.03 4.89 -9.11
N THR A 179 -20.98 3.84 -8.29
CA THR A 179 -21.52 2.52 -8.66
C THR A 179 -22.99 2.35 -8.31
N GLU A 180 -23.51 3.24 -7.46
CA GLU A 180 -24.90 3.26 -7.03
C GLU A 180 -25.57 4.53 -7.58
N ASP A 181 -26.87 4.48 -7.88
CA ASP A 181 -27.72 5.64 -8.24
C ASP A 181 -27.89 6.58 -7.04
N MET A 182 -26.77 7.06 -6.50
CA MET A 182 -26.75 8.08 -5.47
C MET A 182 -26.68 9.43 -6.17
N ASP A 183 -27.84 10.06 -6.38
CA ASP A 183 -28.00 11.45 -6.84
C ASP A 183 -27.32 12.49 -5.90
N ILE A 184 -26.61 12.02 -4.87
CA ILE A 184 -25.95 12.83 -3.84
C ILE A 184 -24.87 13.73 -4.43
N LEU A 185 -24.21 13.32 -5.53
CA LEU A 185 -23.09 14.08 -6.09
C LEU A 185 -23.49 15.15 -7.11
N GLU A 186 -24.69 15.11 -7.68
CA GLU A 186 -25.11 15.97 -8.82
C GLU A 186 -24.09 15.99 -9.99
N MET A 187 -23.13 15.06 -10.00
CA MET A 187 -21.99 15.00 -10.90
C MET A 187 -21.67 13.53 -11.22
N ASP A 188 -21.47 13.24 -12.50
CA ASP A 188 -21.27 11.87 -13.00
C ASP A 188 -19.87 11.31 -12.70
N ASN A 189 -18.88 12.19 -12.54
CA ASN A 189 -17.47 11.84 -12.38
C ASN A 189 -16.88 12.49 -11.13
N VAL A 190 -16.04 11.74 -10.41
CA VAL A 190 -15.29 12.19 -9.24
C VAL A 190 -13.79 12.09 -9.51
N HIS A 191 -13.06 13.18 -9.27
CA HIS A 191 -11.61 13.18 -9.30
C HIS A 191 -11.07 12.59 -7.99
N VAL A 192 -10.40 11.44 -8.05
CA VAL A 192 -9.93 10.70 -6.87
C VAL A 192 -8.41 10.65 -6.84
N LEU A 193 -7.82 11.00 -5.70
CA LEU A 193 -6.42 10.71 -5.41
C LEU A 193 -6.28 9.20 -5.16
N CYS A 194 -5.68 8.51 -6.12
CA CYS A 194 -5.52 7.08 -6.17
C CYS A 194 -4.09 6.65 -5.85
N ARG A 195 -3.95 5.45 -5.29
CA ARG A 195 -2.64 4.80 -5.12
C ARG A 195 -2.01 4.46 -6.47
N PRO A 196 -0.67 4.36 -6.55
CA PRO A 196 0.04 4.06 -7.81
C PRO A 196 -0.38 2.73 -8.47
N ASP A 197 -0.89 1.75 -7.73
CA ASP A 197 -1.29 0.44 -8.23
C ASP A 197 -2.78 0.34 -8.64
N THR A 198 -3.56 1.40 -8.44
CA THR A 198 -4.97 1.48 -8.85
C THR A 198 -5.07 1.53 -10.37
N LYS A 199 -5.88 0.63 -10.94
CA LYS A 199 -6.03 0.44 -12.40
C LYS A 199 -7.43 0.82 -12.86
N ASP A 200 -7.56 1.11 -14.15
CA ASP A 200 -8.84 1.27 -14.81
C ASP A 200 -9.75 0.05 -14.57
N GLY A 201 -11.02 0.30 -14.29
CA GLY A 201 -12.01 -0.71 -13.92
C GLY A 201 -11.97 -1.14 -12.45
N SER A 202 -10.96 -0.74 -11.66
CA SER A 202 -10.88 -1.09 -10.23
C SER A 202 -12.05 -0.50 -9.45
N TYR A 203 -12.53 -1.24 -8.45
CA TYR A 203 -13.48 -0.71 -7.47
C TYR A 203 -12.73 -0.23 -6.25
N ILE A 204 -13.06 0.97 -5.78
CA ILE A 204 -12.45 1.61 -4.63
C ILE A 204 -13.52 2.18 -3.72
N ARG A 205 -13.20 2.32 -2.44
CA ARG A 205 -13.93 3.17 -1.51
C ARG A 205 -13.14 4.45 -1.33
N ALA A 206 -13.80 5.58 -1.48
CA ALA A 206 -13.17 6.89 -1.33
C ALA A 206 -13.94 7.76 -0.33
N ILE A 207 -13.22 8.57 0.44
CA ILE A 207 -13.82 9.68 1.18
C ILE A 207 -13.98 10.83 0.19
N VAL A 208 -15.20 11.31 0.00
CA VAL A 208 -15.54 12.28 -1.05
C VAL A 208 -15.92 13.61 -0.44
N PHE A 209 -15.50 14.71 -1.05
CA PHE A 209 -15.74 16.07 -0.62
C PHE A 209 -16.36 16.90 -1.75
N LYS A 210 -17.44 17.65 -1.46
CA LYS A 210 -17.91 18.72 -2.35
C LYS A 210 -17.00 19.92 -2.22
N ILE A 211 -16.56 20.45 -3.35
CA ILE A 211 -15.80 21.68 -3.45
C ILE A 211 -16.76 22.82 -3.72
N ASN A 212 -16.82 23.76 -2.79
CA ASN A 212 -17.59 24.99 -2.92
C ASN A 212 -16.66 26.18 -3.14
N ARG A 213 -16.85 26.88 -4.26
CA ARG A 213 -16.20 28.14 -4.57
C ARG A 213 -17.24 29.25 -4.55
N HIS A 214 -17.08 30.21 -3.65
CA HIS A 214 -17.94 31.40 -3.54
C HIS A 214 -19.45 31.11 -3.41
N GLY A 215 -19.83 30.01 -2.74
CA GLY A 215 -21.22 29.62 -2.54
C GLY A 215 -21.77 28.64 -3.59
N ILE A 216 -21.01 28.34 -4.65
CA ILE A 216 -21.42 27.46 -5.75
C ILE A 216 -20.65 26.14 -5.64
N ILE A 217 -21.36 25.01 -5.71
CA ILE A 217 -20.73 23.68 -5.83
C ILE A 217 -20.08 23.63 -7.21
N SER A 218 -18.75 23.57 -7.23
CA SER A 218 -17.97 23.68 -8.47
C SER A 218 -17.34 22.36 -8.90
N ASP A 219 -17.08 21.44 -7.97
CA ASP A 219 -16.32 20.21 -8.23
C ASP A 219 -16.49 19.20 -7.08
N VAL A 220 -16.04 17.97 -7.27
CA VAL A 220 -16.00 16.90 -6.26
C VAL A 220 -14.64 16.21 -6.29
N ILE A 221 -14.02 16.10 -5.12
CA ILE A 221 -12.73 15.41 -4.94
C ILE A 221 -12.85 14.23 -3.97
N GLY A 222 -12.22 13.12 -4.33
CA GLY A 222 -12.16 11.90 -3.54
C GLY A 222 -10.74 11.56 -3.10
N PHE A 223 -10.64 10.87 -1.97
CA PHE A 223 -9.40 10.26 -1.48
C PHE A 223 -9.60 8.78 -1.32
N GLU A 224 -8.81 7.96 -2.04
CA GLU A 224 -8.88 6.50 -1.94
C GLU A 224 -8.61 6.04 -0.50
N SER A 225 -9.61 5.39 0.10
CA SER A 225 -9.54 4.84 1.45
C SER A 225 -9.17 3.36 1.42
N GLU A 226 -9.89 2.58 0.59
CA GLU A 226 -9.73 1.13 0.47
C GLU A 226 -9.94 0.70 -0.98
N ARG A 227 -9.08 -0.19 -1.49
CA ARG A 227 -9.31 -0.86 -2.77
C ARG A 227 -10.09 -2.14 -2.53
N ILE A 228 -11.08 -2.43 -3.37
CA ILE A 228 -11.83 -3.69 -3.34
C ILE A 228 -11.14 -4.67 -4.29
N PRO A 229 -10.50 -5.73 -3.78
CA PRO A 229 -9.81 -6.69 -4.64
C PRO A 229 -10.81 -7.56 -5.40
N GLU A 230 -10.35 -8.00 -6.58
CA GLU A 230 -11.03 -9.04 -7.35
C GLU A 230 -10.78 -10.40 -6.69
N GLY A 231 -11.86 -11.15 -6.46
CA GLY A 231 -11.84 -12.50 -5.91
C GLY A 231 -11.95 -13.57 -7.02
N PRO A 232 -12.08 -14.86 -6.65
CA PRO A 232 -12.27 -15.38 -5.29
C PRO A 232 -10.96 -15.54 -4.50
N VAL A 233 -9.80 -15.29 -5.11
CA VAL A 233 -8.49 -15.36 -4.45
C VAL A 233 -8.11 -14.00 -3.91
N VAL A 234 -7.89 -13.90 -2.60
CA VAL A 234 -7.52 -12.65 -1.95
C VAL A 234 -6.37 -12.85 -0.98
N SER A 235 -5.61 -11.77 -0.75
CA SER A 235 -4.60 -11.76 0.30
C SER A 235 -5.29 -11.68 1.67
N ALA A 236 -4.79 -12.45 2.63
CA ALA A 236 -5.31 -12.53 3.98
C ALA A 236 -4.19 -12.59 5.01
N ASP A 237 -4.41 -12.00 6.18
CA ASP A 237 -3.48 -12.09 7.31
C ASP A 237 -3.94 -13.19 8.27
N VAL A 238 -3.04 -14.07 8.68
CA VAL A 238 -3.35 -15.13 9.65
C VAL A 238 -3.41 -14.54 11.05
N LEU A 239 -4.54 -14.68 11.74
CA LEU A 239 -4.75 -14.05 13.05
C LEU A 239 -4.47 -15.02 14.19
N ASN A 240 -4.86 -16.28 14.02
CA ASN A 240 -4.61 -17.34 14.97
C ASN A 240 -4.72 -18.71 14.30
N ILE A 241 -4.14 -19.71 14.95
CA ILE A 241 -4.30 -21.12 14.64
C ILE A 241 -4.99 -21.73 15.85
N THR A 242 -6.13 -22.36 15.65
CA THR A 242 -6.92 -22.94 16.74
C THR A 242 -6.72 -24.43 16.82
N ASP A 243 -6.71 -25.10 15.67
CA ASP A 243 -6.76 -26.55 15.59
C ASP A 243 -5.90 -27.06 14.43
N PHE A 244 -5.71 -28.37 14.39
CA PHE A 244 -5.14 -29.11 13.30
C PHE A 244 -6.15 -30.12 12.77
N LEU A 245 -6.29 -30.13 11.45
CA LEU A 245 -7.01 -31.17 10.73
C LEU A 245 -5.99 -32.21 10.27
N ILE A 246 -6.13 -33.42 10.80
CA ILE A 246 -5.32 -34.58 10.43
C ILE A 246 -6.19 -35.52 9.61
N ASP A 247 -5.86 -35.67 8.33
CA ASP A 247 -6.51 -36.62 7.42
C ASP A 247 -5.61 -37.83 7.22
N GLY A 248 -6.17 -39.04 7.16
CA GLY A 248 -5.43 -40.27 6.90
C GLY A 248 -6.28 -41.35 6.24
N SER A 249 -5.64 -42.44 5.84
CA SER A 249 -6.28 -43.59 5.19
C SER A 249 -5.91 -44.91 5.85
N PHE A 250 -6.80 -45.90 5.82
CA PHE A 250 -6.55 -47.21 6.44
C PHE A 250 -7.28 -48.33 5.71
N ILE A 251 -6.69 -49.54 5.73
CA ILE A 251 -7.34 -50.78 5.25
C ILE A 251 -7.78 -51.64 6.42
N SER A 252 -7.03 -51.60 7.52
CA SER A 252 -7.35 -52.19 8.81
C SER A 252 -6.88 -51.23 9.89
N MET A 253 -7.64 -51.10 10.98
CA MET A 253 -7.25 -50.25 12.11
C MET A 253 -7.69 -50.85 13.44
N ASN A 254 -6.99 -50.48 14.51
CA ASN A 254 -7.41 -50.81 15.86
C ASN A 254 -8.48 -49.83 16.35
N PHE A 255 -9.75 -50.22 16.26
CA PHE A 255 -10.88 -49.35 16.60
C PHE A 255 -11.01 -49.03 18.10
N ASP A 256 -10.56 -49.91 18.99
CA ASP A 256 -10.62 -49.69 20.46
C ASP A 256 -9.83 -48.46 20.91
N PHE A 257 -8.87 -48.03 20.10
CA PHE A 257 -8.05 -46.87 20.35
C PHE A 257 -8.65 -45.59 19.74
N ILE A 258 -9.35 -45.71 18.60
CA ILE A 258 -10.07 -44.60 17.97
C ILE A 258 -11.32 -44.21 18.76
N GLU A 259 -12.03 -45.17 19.36
CA GLU A 259 -13.16 -44.87 20.26
C GLU A 259 -12.70 -43.98 21.42
N ARG A 260 -11.52 -44.25 22.00
CA ARG A 260 -10.94 -43.41 23.06
C ARG A 260 -10.55 -42.00 22.59
N LEU A 261 -10.08 -41.86 21.35
CA LEU A 261 -9.82 -40.56 20.74
C LEU A 261 -11.12 -39.80 20.43
N SER A 262 -12.19 -40.51 20.07
CA SER A 262 -13.48 -39.91 19.73
C SER A 262 -14.17 -39.22 20.92
N GLU A 263 -13.78 -39.56 22.16
CA GLU A 263 -14.23 -38.87 23.36
C GLU A 263 -13.63 -37.46 23.52
N ARG A 264 -12.52 -37.17 22.82
CA ARG A 264 -11.72 -35.94 22.99
C ARG A 264 -11.58 -35.12 21.72
N ALA A 265 -11.87 -35.71 20.56
CA ALA A 265 -11.71 -35.08 19.27
C ALA A 265 -12.95 -35.29 18.39
N ASN A 266 -13.21 -34.35 17.50
CA ASN A 266 -14.21 -34.55 16.46
C ASN A 266 -13.60 -35.43 15.36
N ILE A 267 -14.07 -36.68 15.29
CA ILE A 267 -13.59 -37.69 14.35
C ILE A 267 -14.68 -37.97 13.32
N SER A 268 -14.30 -37.93 12.05
CA SER A 268 -15.12 -38.43 10.94
C SER A 268 -14.42 -39.64 10.33
N ILE A 269 -15.14 -40.75 10.21
CA ILE A 269 -14.61 -42.01 9.65
C ILE A 269 -15.48 -42.43 8.46
N ASP A 270 -14.84 -42.66 7.32
CA ASP A 270 -15.40 -43.39 6.19
C ASP A 270 -14.78 -44.80 6.18
N TYR A 271 -15.59 -45.83 6.38
CA TYR A 271 -15.11 -47.19 6.53
C TYR A 271 -14.54 -47.74 5.22
N PRO A 272 -13.48 -48.57 5.28
CA PRO A 272 -12.96 -49.26 4.11
C PRO A 272 -14.00 -50.20 3.53
N ARG A 273 -13.82 -50.54 2.25
CA ARG A 273 -14.76 -51.41 1.53
C ARG A 273 -14.07 -52.30 0.51
N PHE A 274 -14.54 -53.54 0.42
CA PHE A 274 -14.31 -54.39 -0.74
C PHE A 274 -15.35 -54.05 -1.81
N VAL A 275 -14.89 -53.95 -3.05
CA VAL A 275 -15.73 -53.72 -4.22
C VAL A 275 -15.55 -54.89 -5.17
N ILE A 276 -16.66 -55.56 -5.49
CA ILE A 276 -16.71 -56.67 -6.43
C ILE A 276 -17.57 -56.21 -7.61
N ASN A 277 -17.03 -56.31 -8.82
CA ASN A 277 -17.72 -55.93 -10.06
C ASN A 277 -18.70 -57.03 -10.53
N SER A 278 -19.40 -57.65 -9.58
CA SER A 278 -20.49 -58.58 -9.81
C SER A 278 -21.36 -58.67 -8.56
N THR A 279 -22.55 -59.24 -8.71
CA THR A 279 -23.34 -59.73 -7.58
C THR A 279 -22.72 -61.01 -7.03
N ILE A 280 -22.67 -61.14 -5.71
CA ILE A 280 -22.20 -62.36 -5.04
C ILE A 280 -23.33 -63.38 -4.85
N GLU A 281 -22.99 -64.66 -4.77
CA GLU A 281 -23.95 -65.73 -4.48
C GLU A 281 -24.58 -65.57 -3.09
N ASN A 282 -25.84 -66.00 -2.94
CA ASN A 282 -26.57 -65.94 -1.65
C ASN A 282 -25.85 -66.67 -0.51
N THR A 283 -25.11 -67.74 -0.81
CA THR A 283 -24.31 -68.49 0.16
C THR A 283 -23.13 -67.67 0.69
N THR A 284 -22.42 -66.96 -0.20
CA THR A 284 -21.31 -66.05 0.14
C THR A 284 -21.84 -64.82 0.87
N PHE A 285 -22.95 -64.24 0.42
CA PHE A 285 -23.64 -63.14 1.09
C PHE A 285 -23.99 -63.49 2.54
N ALA A 286 -24.62 -64.65 2.76
CA ALA A 286 -25.00 -65.11 4.10
C ALA A 286 -23.79 -65.43 5.01
N LYS A 287 -22.61 -65.73 4.44
CA LYS A 287 -21.37 -65.85 5.22
C LYS A 287 -20.85 -64.47 5.64
N LEU A 288 -20.87 -63.49 4.74
CA LEU A 288 -20.41 -62.13 4.99
C LEU A 288 -21.29 -61.40 6.01
N GLU A 289 -22.61 -61.52 5.94
CA GLU A 289 -23.53 -60.88 6.90
C GLU A 289 -23.37 -61.40 8.33
N LYS A 290 -22.81 -62.61 8.51
CA LYS A 290 -22.54 -63.17 9.84
C LYS A 290 -21.26 -62.64 10.45
N LEU A 291 -20.39 -62.01 9.66
CA LEU A 291 -19.16 -61.42 10.16
C LEU A 291 -19.48 -60.15 10.95
N ARG A 292 -18.79 -59.95 12.07
CA ARG A 292 -19.03 -58.81 12.94
C ARG A 292 -18.54 -57.54 12.26
N GLY A 293 -19.38 -56.50 12.25
CA GLY A 293 -18.96 -55.20 11.76
C GLY A 293 -18.91 -55.08 10.24
N VAL A 294 -19.56 -56.01 9.53
CA VAL A 294 -19.66 -56.05 8.07
C VAL A 294 -21.05 -55.61 7.64
N SER A 295 -21.11 -54.78 6.61
CA SER A 295 -22.35 -54.37 5.95
C SER A 295 -22.18 -54.58 4.45
N VAL A 296 -23.09 -55.36 3.85
CA VAL A 296 -23.07 -55.67 2.43
C VAL A 296 -24.19 -54.88 1.73
N GLU A 297 -23.82 -54.11 0.72
CA GLU A 297 -24.73 -53.35 -0.12
C GLU A 297 -24.57 -53.81 -1.57
N ILE A 298 -25.64 -54.34 -2.15
CA ILE A 298 -25.67 -54.75 -3.56
C ILE A 298 -26.44 -53.67 -4.33
N LYS A 299 -25.77 -53.03 -5.29
CA LYS A 299 -26.39 -52.06 -6.20
C LYS A 299 -26.08 -52.46 -7.62
N GLU A 300 -27.13 -52.76 -8.38
CA GLU A 300 -27.03 -53.23 -9.76
C GLU A 300 -26.10 -54.45 -9.88
N ASN A 301 -24.92 -54.29 -10.47
CA ASN A 301 -23.92 -55.33 -10.66
C ASN A 301 -22.66 -55.14 -9.80
N VAL A 302 -22.74 -54.32 -8.74
CA VAL A 302 -21.62 -54.06 -7.83
C VAL A 302 -22.02 -54.46 -6.42
N THR A 303 -21.21 -55.33 -5.83
CA THR A 303 -21.29 -55.64 -4.40
C THR A 303 -20.26 -54.80 -3.65
N MET A 304 -20.73 -53.98 -2.70
CA MET A 304 -19.89 -53.21 -1.79
C MET A 304 -19.98 -53.81 -0.40
N ILE A 305 -18.84 -54.21 0.17
CA ILE A 305 -18.76 -54.78 1.51
C ILE A 305 -17.99 -53.78 2.37
N LYS A 306 -18.72 -52.97 3.14
CA LYS A 306 -18.14 -52.03 4.11
C LYS A 306 -17.82 -52.79 5.39
N TYR A 307 -16.69 -52.46 6.02
CA TYR A 307 -16.28 -53.16 7.22
C TYR A 307 -15.58 -52.23 8.21
N ASN A 308 -15.83 -52.45 9.50
CA ASN A 308 -15.07 -51.85 10.60
C ASN A 308 -14.22 -52.88 11.35
N ASN A 309 -14.35 -54.16 11.03
CA ASN A 309 -13.47 -55.21 11.51
C ASN A 309 -13.55 -56.37 10.50
N SER A 310 -12.84 -57.45 10.76
CA SER A 310 -12.94 -58.69 10.00
C SER A 310 -12.35 -58.66 8.58
N PHE A 311 -11.28 -57.88 8.36
CA PHE A 311 -10.59 -57.81 7.07
C PHE A 311 -10.16 -59.20 6.57
N ASP A 312 -9.46 -59.97 7.40
CA ASP A 312 -8.92 -61.28 7.05
C ASP A 312 -10.04 -62.30 6.84
N GLU A 313 -11.10 -62.26 7.65
CA GLU A 313 -12.26 -63.14 7.51
C GLU A 313 -13.04 -62.84 6.21
N ILE A 314 -13.19 -61.57 5.83
CA ILE A 314 -13.80 -61.20 4.55
C ILE A 314 -12.96 -61.75 3.40
N GLN A 315 -11.62 -61.58 3.43
CA GLN A 315 -10.74 -62.15 2.41
C GLN A 315 -10.88 -63.67 2.31
N SER A 316 -11.01 -64.37 3.45
CA SER A 316 -11.22 -65.82 3.47
C SER A 316 -12.55 -66.26 2.86
N VAL A 317 -13.60 -65.44 2.96
CA VAL A 317 -14.91 -65.70 2.36
C VAL A 317 -14.91 -65.38 0.86
N LEU A 318 -14.10 -64.41 0.45
CA LEU A 318 -14.00 -63.91 -0.93
C LEU A 318 -12.88 -64.57 -1.76
N THR A 319 -12.30 -65.69 -1.31
CA THR A 319 -11.15 -66.33 -1.98
C THR A 319 -11.35 -66.62 -3.47
N ASP A 320 -12.60 -66.89 -3.88
CA ASP A 320 -12.95 -67.22 -5.26
C ASP A 320 -13.47 -66.01 -6.07
N HIS A 321 -13.38 -64.79 -5.53
CA HIS A 321 -13.87 -63.57 -6.17
C HIS A 321 -12.73 -62.59 -6.42
N GLU A 322 -12.69 -61.99 -7.60
CA GLU A 322 -11.84 -60.82 -7.84
C GLU A 322 -12.46 -59.59 -7.17
N TYR A 323 -11.69 -58.94 -6.30
CA TYR A 323 -12.15 -57.75 -5.58
C TYR A 323 -11.09 -56.65 -5.58
N LEU A 324 -11.55 -55.41 -5.41
CA LEU A 324 -10.72 -54.24 -5.15
C LEU A 324 -10.97 -53.73 -3.73
N ILE A 325 -9.89 -53.41 -3.02
CA ILE A 325 -9.97 -52.82 -1.68
C ILE A 325 -9.87 -51.30 -1.84
N LEU A 326 -10.93 -50.60 -1.44
CA LEU A 326 -10.88 -49.15 -1.27
C LEU A 326 -10.58 -48.85 0.21
N PRO A 327 -9.45 -48.18 0.51
CA PRO A 327 -9.13 -47.82 1.88
C PRO A 327 -10.17 -46.85 2.43
N GLY A 328 -10.43 -46.99 3.73
CA GLY A 328 -11.20 -46.04 4.51
C GLY A 328 -10.43 -44.75 4.71
N LYS A 329 -11.14 -43.72 5.14
CA LYS A 329 -10.56 -42.40 5.45
C LYS A 329 -10.94 -42.01 6.86
N ILE A 330 -10.03 -41.32 7.53
CA ILE A 330 -10.26 -40.73 8.83
C ILE A 330 -9.83 -39.26 8.81
N SER A 331 -10.66 -38.40 9.37
CA SER A 331 -10.38 -36.98 9.54
C SER A 331 -10.59 -36.63 11.00
N ILE A 332 -9.56 -36.07 11.63
CA ILE A 332 -9.55 -35.72 13.06
C ILE A 332 -9.23 -34.25 13.21
N MET A 333 -10.07 -33.54 13.96
CA MET A 333 -9.75 -32.19 14.43
C MET A 333 -9.19 -32.28 15.85
N THR A 334 -7.96 -31.79 16.05
CA THR A 334 -7.27 -31.82 17.34
C THR A 334 -6.65 -30.45 17.66
N SER A 335 -6.48 -30.14 18.95
CA SER A 335 -5.82 -28.90 19.37
C SER A 335 -4.31 -28.96 19.14
N VAL A 336 -3.68 -27.78 19.13
CA VAL A 336 -2.21 -27.63 18.96
C VAL A 336 -1.42 -28.51 19.92
N ASP A 337 -1.83 -28.58 21.19
CA ASP A 337 -1.10 -29.29 22.25
C ASP A 337 -1.11 -30.81 22.08
N ASN A 338 -2.06 -31.36 21.31
CA ASN A 338 -2.28 -32.80 21.18
C ASN A 338 -1.86 -33.36 19.82
N VAL A 339 -1.27 -32.55 18.93
CA VAL A 339 -0.94 -32.96 17.56
C VAL A 339 0.02 -34.15 17.55
N ASP A 340 1.13 -34.08 18.28
CA ASP A 340 2.15 -35.13 18.28
C ASP A 340 1.62 -36.44 18.88
N GLU A 341 0.88 -36.34 20.00
CA GLU A 341 0.21 -37.51 20.59
C GLU A 341 -0.76 -38.13 19.60
N THR A 342 -1.58 -37.30 18.93
CA THR A 342 -2.55 -37.76 17.91
C THR A 342 -1.83 -38.40 16.73
N LEU A 343 -0.74 -37.83 16.22
CA LEU A 343 0.00 -38.41 15.10
C LEU A 343 0.63 -39.77 15.45
N GLY A 344 1.24 -39.89 16.63
CA GLY A 344 1.76 -41.16 17.13
C GLY A 344 0.65 -42.22 17.24
N ALA A 345 -0.45 -41.83 17.86
CA ALA A 345 -1.69 -42.58 17.99
C ALA A 345 -2.20 -43.16 16.65
N LEU A 346 -2.27 -42.33 15.61
CA LEU A 346 -2.78 -42.75 14.31
C LEU A 346 -1.82 -43.72 13.62
N ASN A 347 -0.52 -43.48 13.72
CA ASN A 347 0.50 -44.34 13.15
C ASN A 347 0.48 -45.74 13.80
N ASP A 348 0.37 -45.80 15.14
CA ASP A 348 0.26 -47.05 15.89
C ASP A 348 -1.04 -47.82 15.56
N SER A 349 -2.07 -47.10 15.11
CA SER A 349 -3.37 -47.67 14.72
C SER A 349 -3.41 -48.17 13.27
N GLY A 350 -2.30 -48.09 12.53
CA GLY A 350 -2.21 -48.55 11.14
C GLY A 350 -2.73 -47.56 10.09
N ILE A 351 -2.87 -46.28 10.46
CA ILE A 351 -3.29 -45.22 9.52
C ILE A 351 -2.07 -44.75 8.73
N VAL A 352 -2.24 -44.67 7.42
CA VAL A 352 -1.20 -44.30 6.45
C VAL A 352 -1.64 -43.10 5.60
N ASN A 353 -0.69 -42.50 4.87
CA ASN A 353 -0.88 -41.29 4.06
C ASN A 353 -1.45 -40.12 4.88
N VAL A 354 -0.90 -39.93 6.08
CA VAL A 354 -1.33 -38.87 6.98
C VAL A 354 -0.96 -37.51 6.39
N SER A 355 -1.95 -36.62 6.29
CA SER A 355 -1.77 -35.22 5.90
C SER A 355 -2.21 -34.31 7.05
N LEU A 356 -1.39 -33.30 7.31
CA LEU A 356 -1.61 -32.33 8.37
C LEU A 356 -1.94 -30.98 7.76
N LYS A 357 -3.05 -30.38 8.18
CA LYS A 357 -3.43 -29.01 7.85
C LYS A 357 -3.70 -28.24 9.13
N LYS A 358 -3.39 -26.94 9.12
CA LYS A 358 -3.77 -26.04 10.20
C LYS A 358 -5.18 -25.52 9.95
N VAL A 359 -5.91 -25.25 11.02
CA VAL A 359 -7.21 -24.59 10.99
C VAL A 359 -7.16 -23.39 11.91
N GLY A 360 -7.63 -22.26 11.42
CA GLY A 360 -7.55 -21.01 12.17
C GLY A 360 -8.46 -19.94 11.60
N TYR A 361 -8.24 -18.70 12.02
CA TYR A 361 -8.94 -17.54 11.49
C TYR A 361 -7.98 -16.61 10.75
N VAL A 362 -8.47 -16.08 9.64
CA VAL A 362 -7.76 -15.11 8.81
C VAL A 362 -8.56 -13.83 8.71
N ARG A 363 -7.84 -12.71 8.57
CA ARG A 363 -8.40 -11.42 8.18
C ARG A 363 -8.34 -11.28 6.66
N VAL A 364 -9.50 -11.14 6.04
CA VAL A 364 -9.67 -10.87 4.60
C VAL A 364 -10.20 -9.44 4.39
N PRO A 365 -10.12 -8.92 3.15
CA PRO A 365 -10.77 -7.65 2.80
C PRO A 365 -12.27 -7.66 3.14
N ARG A 366 -12.80 -6.51 3.59
CA ARG A 366 -14.21 -6.38 4.01
C ARG A 366 -15.19 -6.51 2.83
N SER A 367 -14.71 -6.27 1.63
CA SER A 367 -15.48 -6.41 0.39
C SER A 367 -14.57 -6.99 -0.68
N VAL A 368 -15.14 -7.84 -1.53
CA VAL A 368 -14.43 -8.50 -2.64
C VAL A 368 -15.35 -8.57 -3.85
N ILE A 369 -14.80 -8.59 -5.06
CA ILE A 369 -15.60 -8.79 -6.28
C ILE A 369 -15.62 -10.28 -6.60
N ILE A 370 -16.79 -10.92 -6.56
CA ILE A 370 -17.00 -12.31 -6.96
C ILE A 370 -18.10 -12.32 -8.02
N ASP A 371 -17.84 -12.93 -9.16
CA ASP A 371 -18.78 -12.99 -10.30
C ASP A 371 -19.31 -11.61 -10.74
N HIS A 372 -18.40 -10.62 -10.84
CA HIS A 372 -18.71 -9.22 -11.16
C HIS A 372 -19.64 -8.50 -10.18
N ARG A 373 -19.85 -9.07 -8.98
CA ARG A 373 -20.65 -8.46 -7.90
C ARG A 373 -19.76 -8.17 -6.70
N ILE A 374 -20.01 -7.05 -6.03
CA ILE A 374 -19.34 -6.73 -4.78
C ILE A 374 -20.01 -7.49 -3.65
N VAL A 375 -19.23 -8.33 -2.99
CA VAL A 375 -19.66 -9.17 -1.87
C VAL A 375 -19.06 -8.61 -0.60
N LYS A 376 -19.92 -8.25 0.37
CA LYS A 376 -19.50 -7.81 1.70
C LYS A 376 -19.27 -9.03 2.60
N ILE A 377 -18.12 -9.07 3.26
CA ILE A 377 -17.77 -10.15 4.19
C ILE A 377 -18.03 -9.64 5.61
N ASN A 378 -19.10 -10.12 6.24
CA ASN A 378 -19.53 -9.64 7.56
C ASN A 378 -18.53 -9.93 8.68
N SER A 379 -17.79 -11.03 8.57
CA SER A 379 -16.78 -11.45 9.54
C SER A 379 -15.39 -11.43 8.92
N SER A 380 -15.06 -10.33 8.24
CA SER A 380 -13.79 -10.17 7.51
C SER A 380 -12.57 -10.43 8.38
N ASP A 381 -12.64 -10.07 9.65
CA ASP A 381 -11.53 -10.16 10.59
C ASP A 381 -11.52 -11.47 11.38
N ASN A 382 -12.41 -12.43 11.09
CA ASN A 382 -12.47 -13.73 11.77
C ASN A 382 -13.03 -14.79 10.82
N LEU A 383 -12.51 -14.84 9.59
CA LEU A 383 -12.97 -15.84 8.63
C LEU A 383 -12.23 -17.15 8.87
N ARG A 384 -12.97 -18.24 9.10
CA ARG A 384 -12.36 -19.56 9.31
C ARG A 384 -11.65 -20.03 8.04
N ALA A 385 -10.42 -20.51 8.19
CA ALA A 385 -9.58 -20.94 7.07
C ALA A 385 -8.90 -22.30 7.33
N ILE A 386 -8.71 -23.05 6.24
CA ILE A 386 -7.80 -24.18 6.18
C ILE A 386 -6.45 -23.68 5.67
N LEU A 387 -5.39 -23.94 6.42
CA LEU A 387 -4.06 -23.38 6.24
C LEU A 387 -3.03 -24.50 6.03
N SER A 388 -1.93 -24.16 5.36
CA SER A 388 -0.75 -25.00 5.21
C SER A 388 -0.16 -25.35 6.59
N PRO A 389 0.42 -26.55 6.79
CA PRO A 389 1.11 -26.88 8.03
C PRO A 389 2.28 -25.93 8.36
N THR A 390 2.88 -25.31 7.34
CA THR A 390 4.00 -24.36 7.51
C THR A 390 3.58 -22.95 7.85
N THR A 391 2.27 -22.62 7.81
CA THR A 391 1.80 -21.26 8.01
C THR A 391 1.78 -20.87 9.49
N GLU A 392 2.24 -19.67 9.80
CA GLU A 392 2.35 -19.11 11.15
C GLU A 392 1.38 -17.95 11.37
N VAL A 393 1.19 -17.59 12.65
CA VAL A 393 0.37 -16.42 13.01
C VAL A 393 1.08 -15.15 12.54
N ASN A 394 0.31 -14.21 11.98
CA ASN A 394 0.74 -13.00 11.31
C ASN A 394 1.34 -13.19 9.91
N ASP A 395 1.36 -14.41 9.37
CA ASP A 395 1.69 -14.61 7.96
C ASP A 395 0.66 -13.91 7.06
N LYS A 396 1.16 -13.35 5.96
CA LYS A 396 0.32 -12.85 4.87
C LYS A 396 0.29 -13.89 3.75
N ILE A 397 -0.89 -14.48 3.53
CA ILE A 397 -1.10 -15.58 2.60
C ILE A 397 -2.14 -15.22 1.53
N ASN A 398 -2.22 -16.03 0.48
CA ASN A 398 -3.33 -15.98 -0.46
C ASN A 398 -4.33 -17.08 -0.14
N VAL A 399 -5.61 -16.72 -0.08
CA VAL A 399 -6.70 -17.67 0.20
C VAL A 399 -7.75 -17.62 -0.90
N THR A 400 -8.28 -18.77 -1.27
CA THR A 400 -9.53 -18.88 -2.03
C THR A 400 -10.69 -18.77 -1.06
N LEU A 401 -11.62 -17.87 -1.32
CA LEU A 401 -12.87 -17.74 -0.57
C LEU A 401 -13.89 -18.77 -1.06
N THR A 402 -14.44 -19.55 -0.13
CA THR A 402 -15.56 -20.45 -0.40
C THR A 402 -16.86 -19.67 -0.21
N ALA A 403 -17.66 -19.55 -1.25
CA ALA A 403 -18.92 -18.82 -1.22
C ALA A 403 -20.09 -19.67 -1.74
N ILE A 404 -21.28 -19.43 -1.20
CA ILE A 404 -22.54 -19.98 -1.69
C ILE A 404 -23.40 -18.84 -2.23
N ARG A 405 -23.99 -19.07 -3.40
CA ARG A 405 -24.99 -18.20 -3.98
C ARG A 405 -26.38 -18.59 -3.50
N ASN A 406 -27.09 -17.65 -2.89
CA ASN A 406 -28.49 -17.79 -2.48
C ASN A 406 -29.33 -16.70 -3.16
N GLY A 407 -29.94 -17.06 -4.29
CA GLY A 407 -30.60 -16.10 -5.18
C GLY A 407 -29.61 -15.06 -5.73
N ASP A 408 -29.84 -13.80 -5.38
CA ASP A 408 -28.97 -12.68 -5.76
C ASP A 408 -27.86 -12.35 -4.76
N LYS A 409 -27.84 -13.03 -3.60
CA LYS A 409 -26.83 -12.81 -2.57
C LYS A 409 -25.74 -13.87 -2.67
N THR A 410 -24.49 -13.43 -2.54
CA THR A 410 -23.33 -14.32 -2.37
C THR A 410 -22.88 -14.23 -0.93
N ILE A 411 -22.74 -15.38 -0.26
CA ILE A 411 -22.34 -15.49 1.15
C ILE A 411 -21.01 -16.24 1.20
N VAL A 412 -19.98 -15.59 1.74
CA VAL A 412 -18.68 -16.23 1.99
C VAL A 412 -18.76 -17.03 3.29
N LEU A 413 -18.40 -18.32 3.22
CA LEU A 413 -18.49 -19.27 4.34
C LEU A 413 -17.14 -19.56 5.01
N GLY A 414 -16.04 -19.41 4.26
CA GLY A 414 -14.72 -19.74 4.75
C GLY A 414 -13.65 -19.48 3.70
N ALA A 415 -12.42 -19.84 4.04
CA ALA A 415 -11.26 -19.65 3.20
C ALA A 415 -10.37 -20.91 3.16
N THR A 416 -9.58 -21.06 2.12
CA THR A 416 -8.56 -22.11 2.02
C THR A 416 -7.30 -21.53 1.39
N GLN A 417 -6.16 -21.73 2.04
CA GLN A 417 -4.88 -21.25 1.52
C GLN A 417 -4.55 -21.91 0.18
N ILE A 418 -3.99 -21.10 -0.72
CA ILE A 418 -3.44 -21.54 -2.00
C ILE A 418 -1.92 -21.54 -1.88
N HIS A 419 -1.29 -22.56 -2.45
CA HIS A 419 0.16 -22.71 -2.49
C HIS A 419 0.79 -21.96 -3.66
#